data_AF-A0AAW8KS08-F1
#
_entry.id   AF-A0AAW8KS08-F1
#
_cell.length_a   1.000
_cell.length_b   1.000
_cell.length_c   1.000
_cell.angle_alpha   90.00
_cell.angle_beta   90.00
_cell.angle_gamma   90.00
#
_symmetry.space_group_name_H-M   'P 1'
#
loop_
_entity.id
_entity.type
_entity.pdbx_description
1 polymer ?
#
loop_
_entity_poly.entity_id
_entity_poly.type
_entity_poly.pdbx_seq_one_letter_code
_entity_poly.pdbx_strand_id
1 'polypeptide(L)'
;LAQKLDELSKNTEAEKTAQTVLSPIFKADFIKKLGTTGYSFSNTGSFTVTSPKGEQITEKGKGKNTISSAVDAAAYIYELYSISGGMKDELKGINFDKYMPLEAAKFYAEFNDANDFYEKGPSFTESNQVTSEIAQGLKQDWFQQVDAVVNKTQPYKAVLRFAHAEIIIPLATSLDLHNMMQPLPLRQTYNYSTSAWRGEVVS
;
A
#
# COMPACT_ATOMS: atom_id res chain seq x y z
N LEU A 1 16.18 1.89 2.16
CA LEU A 1 14.78 1.99 1.72
C LEU A 1 14.66 2.39 0.26
N ALA A 2 14.90 3.65 -0.11
CA ALA A 2 14.72 4.13 -1.50
C ALA A 2 15.41 3.24 -2.55
N GLN A 3 16.65 2.80 -2.28
CA GLN A 3 17.36 1.87 -3.16
C GLN A 3 16.67 0.50 -3.32
N LYS A 4 16.01 -0.04 -2.28
CA LYS A 4 15.31 -1.32 -2.36
C LYS A 4 14.02 -1.23 -3.18
N LEU A 5 13.27 -0.15 -3.00
CA LEU A 5 12.09 0.13 -3.82
C LEU A 5 12.48 0.43 -5.28
N ASP A 6 13.63 1.09 -5.49
CA ASP A 6 14.18 1.36 -6.81
C ASP A 6 14.69 0.08 -7.52
N GLU A 7 15.32 -0.85 -6.78
CA GLU A 7 15.70 -2.18 -7.29
C GLU A 7 14.47 -2.96 -7.77
N LEU A 8 13.35 -2.88 -7.05
CA LEU A 8 12.09 -3.53 -7.41
C LEU A 8 11.42 -2.87 -8.63
N SER A 9 11.38 -1.54 -8.69
CA SER A 9 10.71 -0.80 -9.77
C SER A 9 11.47 -0.82 -11.10
N LYS A 10 12.81 -0.92 -11.06
CA LYS A 10 13.68 -1.01 -12.26
C LYS A 10 13.94 -2.43 -12.73
N ASN A 11 13.33 -3.43 -12.09
CA ASN A 11 13.47 -4.82 -12.49
C ASN A 11 12.82 -5.04 -13.87
N THR A 12 13.47 -5.83 -14.72
CA THR A 12 12.92 -6.27 -16.03
C THR A 12 11.54 -6.93 -15.89
N GLU A 13 11.27 -7.54 -14.74
CA GLU A 13 9.96 -8.07 -14.39
C GLU A 13 8.88 -6.98 -14.26
N ALA A 14 9.19 -5.84 -13.66
CA ALA A 14 8.25 -4.71 -13.54
C ALA A 14 7.83 -4.20 -14.92
N GLU A 15 8.78 -4.04 -15.85
CA GLU A 15 8.51 -3.65 -17.23
C GLU A 15 7.65 -4.67 -17.97
N LYS A 16 7.94 -5.97 -17.81
CA LYS A 16 7.15 -7.05 -18.42
C LYS A 16 5.73 -7.08 -17.87
N THR A 17 5.57 -6.91 -16.56
CA THR A 17 4.27 -6.83 -15.90
C THR A 17 3.49 -5.61 -16.38
N ALA A 18 4.14 -4.46 -16.48
CA ALA A 18 3.54 -3.24 -17.01
C ALA A 18 3.03 -3.43 -18.45
N GLN A 19 3.83 -4.05 -19.32
CA GLN A 19 3.38 -4.39 -20.68
C GLN A 19 2.16 -5.30 -20.69
N THR A 20 2.11 -6.28 -19.78
CA THR A 20 0.98 -7.21 -19.66
C THR A 20 -0.31 -6.48 -19.24
N VAL A 21 -0.22 -5.53 -18.31
CA VAL A 21 -1.35 -4.73 -17.83
C VAL A 21 -1.82 -3.71 -18.88
N LEU A 22 -0.89 -3.05 -19.57
CA LEU A 22 -1.22 -1.90 -20.43
C LEU A 22 -1.59 -2.28 -21.86
N SER A 23 -1.07 -3.39 -22.41
CA SER A 23 -1.32 -3.78 -23.81
C SER A 23 -2.79 -4.02 -24.18
N PRO A 24 -3.67 -4.49 -23.27
CA PRO A 24 -5.11 -4.56 -23.54
C PRO A 24 -5.81 -3.20 -23.63
N ILE A 25 -5.19 -2.14 -23.09
CA ILE A 25 -5.81 -0.81 -22.91
C ILE A 25 -5.23 0.20 -23.92
N PHE A 26 -3.93 0.12 -24.19
CA PHE A 26 -3.19 1.09 -24.98
C PHE A 26 -2.44 0.45 -26.15
N LYS A 27 -2.25 1.22 -27.23
CA LYS A 27 -1.40 0.81 -28.36
C LYS A 27 0.06 0.74 -27.92
N ALA A 28 0.82 -0.22 -28.46
CA ALA A 28 2.23 -0.41 -28.16
C ALA A 28 3.07 0.87 -28.35
N ASP A 29 2.81 1.65 -29.40
CA ASP A 29 3.53 2.91 -29.67
C ASP A 29 3.26 3.99 -28.62
N PHE A 30 2.10 3.96 -27.96
CA PHE A 30 1.81 4.87 -26.85
C PHE A 30 2.56 4.42 -25.59
N ILE A 31 2.51 3.13 -25.26
CA ILE A 31 3.18 2.57 -24.08
C ILE A 31 4.69 2.87 -24.13
N LYS A 32 5.32 2.66 -25.30
CA LYS A 32 6.76 2.94 -25.51
C LYS A 32 7.14 4.41 -25.29
N LYS A 33 6.20 5.35 -25.41
CA LYS A 33 6.47 6.77 -25.20
C LYS A 33 6.37 7.17 -23.74
N LEU A 34 5.69 6.42 -22.87
CA LEU A 34 5.58 6.77 -21.45
C LEU A 34 6.98 6.96 -20.83
N GLY A 35 7.20 8.10 -20.20
CA GLY A 35 8.49 8.49 -19.63
C GLY A 35 9.48 9.15 -20.59
N THR A 36 9.19 9.21 -21.88
CA THR A 36 9.96 9.98 -22.86
C THR A 36 9.57 11.47 -22.82
N THR A 37 10.37 12.32 -23.46
CA THR A 37 10.12 13.77 -23.53
C THR A 37 8.70 14.09 -24.00
N GLY A 38 7.92 14.75 -23.15
CA GLY A 38 6.53 15.13 -23.42
C GLY A 38 5.48 14.05 -23.14
N TYR A 39 5.88 12.89 -22.61
CA TYR A 39 5.00 11.77 -22.25
C TYR A 39 5.15 11.37 -20.77
N SER A 40 5.23 12.40 -19.93
CA SER A 40 5.08 12.28 -18.48
C SER A 40 3.87 13.10 -18.05
N PHE A 41 3.04 12.53 -17.19
CA PHE A 41 1.79 13.13 -16.74
C PHE A 41 1.86 13.40 -15.25
N SER A 42 1.23 14.48 -14.80
CA SER A 42 1.13 14.83 -13.38
C SER A 42 -0.31 15.17 -13.03
N ASN A 43 -0.74 14.90 -11.80
CA ASN A 43 -2.08 15.26 -11.33
C ASN A 43 -2.21 16.77 -11.05
N THR A 44 -2.13 17.61 -12.08
CA THR A 44 -2.27 19.08 -11.96
C THR A 44 -3.64 19.59 -12.41
N GLY A 45 -4.45 18.73 -13.03
CA GLY A 45 -5.80 19.06 -13.47
C GLY A 45 -6.82 19.13 -12.34
N SER A 46 -8.05 19.52 -12.70
CA SER A 46 -9.22 19.49 -11.82
C SER A 46 -10.34 18.69 -12.46
N PHE A 47 -11.09 17.95 -11.65
CA PHE A 47 -12.27 17.20 -12.09
C PHE A 47 -13.48 17.55 -11.22
N THR A 48 -14.59 17.91 -11.86
CA THR A 48 -15.83 18.28 -11.16
C THR A 48 -16.91 17.24 -11.44
N VAL A 49 -17.56 16.75 -10.39
CA VAL A 49 -18.68 15.83 -10.46
C VAL A 49 -19.89 16.38 -9.71
N THR A 50 -21.09 16.01 -10.16
CA THR A 50 -22.33 16.27 -9.44
C THR A 50 -22.68 15.08 -8.57
N SER A 51 -22.82 15.30 -7.26
CA SER A 51 -23.26 14.26 -6.32
C SER A 51 -24.72 13.87 -6.57
N PRO A 52 -25.19 12.72 -6.07
CA PRO A 52 -26.61 12.36 -6.13
C PRO A 52 -27.56 13.39 -5.51
N LYS A 53 -27.05 14.29 -4.67
CA LYS A 53 -27.82 15.39 -4.04
C LYS A 53 -27.80 16.69 -4.87
N GLY A 54 -27.17 16.70 -6.04
CA GLY A 54 -27.05 17.87 -6.91
C GLY A 54 -25.88 18.82 -6.56
N GLU A 55 -25.03 18.44 -5.61
CA GLU A 55 -23.87 19.25 -5.21
C GLU A 55 -22.70 19.07 -6.18
N GLN A 56 -22.02 20.16 -6.54
CA GLN A 56 -20.81 20.10 -7.35
C GLN A 56 -19.58 19.90 -6.47
N ILE A 57 -18.93 18.75 -6.59
CA ILE A 57 -17.68 18.42 -5.91
C ILE A 57 -16.55 18.57 -6.93
N THR A 58 -15.54 19.38 -6.60
CA THR A 58 -14.36 19.56 -7.46
C THR A 58 -13.12 19.05 -6.77
N GLU A 59 -12.53 18.00 -7.33
CA GLU A 59 -11.23 17.50 -6.93
C GLU A 59 -10.14 18.22 -7.72
N LYS A 60 -9.16 18.79 -7.01
CA LYS A 60 -7.99 19.44 -7.60
C LYS A 60 -6.76 18.60 -7.32
N GLY A 61 -6.09 18.20 -8.38
CA GLY A 61 -4.84 17.48 -8.26
C GLY A 61 -3.75 18.34 -7.61
N LYS A 62 -2.86 17.69 -6.85
CA LYS A 62 -1.80 18.35 -6.06
C LYS A 62 -0.48 18.50 -6.81
N GLY A 63 -0.38 18.00 -8.04
CA GLY A 63 0.83 17.97 -8.86
C GLY A 63 1.96 17.08 -8.32
N LYS A 64 1.73 16.31 -7.25
CA LYS A 64 2.75 15.46 -6.60
C LYS A 64 2.83 14.07 -7.21
N ASN A 65 1.74 13.60 -7.81
CA ASN A 65 1.65 12.25 -8.36
C ASN A 65 1.96 12.33 -9.84
N THR A 66 2.88 11.49 -10.30
CA THR A 66 3.34 11.46 -11.69
C THR A 66 3.22 10.07 -12.29
N ILE A 67 2.97 10.02 -13.60
CA ILE A 67 3.17 8.86 -14.46
C ILE A 67 4.34 9.22 -15.36
N SER A 68 5.49 8.62 -15.10
CA SER A 68 6.76 8.89 -15.78
C SER A 68 7.39 7.64 -16.38
N SER A 69 6.66 6.52 -16.40
CA SER A 69 7.05 5.26 -17.02
C SER A 69 5.82 4.40 -17.31
N ALA A 70 6.01 3.30 -18.05
CA ALA A 70 4.97 2.27 -18.19
C ALA A 70 4.70 1.58 -16.84
N VAL A 71 5.73 1.37 -16.02
CA VAL A 71 5.63 0.78 -14.68
C VAL A 71 4.72 1.62 -13.79
N ASP A 72 4.89 2.95 -13.79
CA ASP A 72 4.04 3.88 -13.04
C ASP A 72 2.58 3.79 -13.49
N ALA A 73 2.35 3.79 -14.81
CA ALA A 73 1.01 3.74 -15.37
C ALA A 73 0.27 2.45 -14.96
N ALA A 74 0.96 1.30 -15.05
CA ALA A 74 0.40 0.02 -14.65
C ALA A 74 0.18 -0.09 -13.13
N ALA A 75 1.06 0.52 -12.31
CA ALA A 75 0.86 0.62 -10.87
C ALA A 75 -0.42 1.40 -10.53
N TYR A 76 -0.73 2.51 -11.22
CA TYR A 76 -2.01 3.20 -10.99
C TYR A 76 -3.25 2.38 -11.38
N ILE A 77 -3.15 1.50 -12.39
CA ILE A 77 -4.23 0.55 -12.69
C ILE A 77 -4.39 -0.47 -11.55
N TYR A 78 -3.28 -0.90 -10.95
CA TYR A 78 -3.32 -1.74 -9.74
C TYR A 78 -3.94 -1.02 -8.55
N GLU A 79 -3.62 0.25 -8.31
CA GLU A 79 -4.26 1.03 -7.23
C GLU A 79 -5.80 1.08 -7.40
N LEU A 80 -6.29 1.27 -8.62
CA LEU A 80 -7.73 1.22 -8.91
C LEU A 80 -8.32 -0.19 -8.71
N TYR A 81 -7.59 -1.22 -9.11
CA TYR A 81 -7.97 -2.61 -8.87
C TYR A 81 -8.07 -2.92 -7.37
N SER A 82 -7.05 -2.58 -6.59
CA SER A 82 -6.96 -2.91 -5.16
C SER A 82 -8.06 -2.22 -4.35
N ILE A 83 -8.33 -0.94 -4.60
CA ILE A 83 -9.37 -0.20 -3.89
C ILE A 83 -10.79 -0.63 -4.28
N SER A 84 -10.96 -1.22 -5.48
CA SER A 84 -12.28 -1.58 -5.99
C SER A 84 -13.04 -2.56 -5.08
N GLY A 85 -12.32 -3.42 -4.35
CA GLY A 85 -12.90 -4.33 -3.37
C GLY A 85 -13.61 -3.63 -2.22
N GLY A 86 -13.13 -2.45 -1.82
CA GLY A 86 -13.73 -1.61 -0.77
C GLY A 86 -14.79 -0.63 -1.27
N MET A 87 -14.97 -0.49 -2.59
CA MET A 87 -15.88 0.47 -3.22
C MET A 87 -17.02 -0.21 -4.00
N LYS A 88 -17.40 -1.44 -3.63
CA LYS A 88 -18.36 -2.25 -4.40
C LYS A 88 -19.72 -1.57 -4.59
N ASP A 89 -20.19 -0.85 -3.57
CA ASP A 89 -21.48 -0.17 -3.60
C ASP A 89 -21.44 1.07 -4.51
N GLU A 90 -20.32 1.79 -4.52
CA GLU A 90 -20.10 2.99 -5.33
C GLU A 90 -19.85 2.65 -6.81
N LEU A 91 -19.13 1.57 -7.08
CA LEU A 91 -18.68 1.22 -8.42
C LEU A 91 -19.77 0.64 -9.33
N LYS A 92 -20.93 0.24 -8.79
CA LYS A 92 -22.15 -0.15 -9.55
C LYS A 92 -21.88 -1.06 -10.76
N GLY A 93 -21.02 -2.06 -10.59
CA GLY A 93 -20.69 -3.04 -11.64
C GLY A 93 -19.48 -2.70 -12.51
N ILE A 94 -18.74 -1.61 -12.22
CA ILE A 94 -17.39 -1.43 -12.73
C ILE A 94 -16.52 -2.55 -12.15
N ASN A 95 -15.86 -3.30 -13.02
CA ASN A 95 -14.99 -4.42 -12.64
C ASN A 95 -13.57 -4.20 -13.18
N PHE A 96 -12.63 -3.94 -12.27
CA PHE A 96 -11.21 -3.75 -12.58
C PHE A 96 -10.42 -5.06 -12.77
N ASP A 97 -10.97 -6.22 -12.40
CA ASP A 97 -10.36 -7.54 -12.68
C ASP A 97 -10.07 -7.72 -14.17
N LYS A 98 -10.88 -7.08 -15.02
CA LYS A 98 -10.72 -7.08 -16.49
C LYS A 98 -9.41 -6.44 -16.96
N TYR A 99 -8.82 -5.57 -16.15
CA TYR A 99 -7.63 -4.78 -16.48
C TYR A 99 -6.41 -5.20 -15.67
N MET A 100 -6.56 -6.12 -14.71
CA MET A 100 -5.49 -6.56 -13.83
C MET A 100 -5.40 -8.09 -13.81
N PRO A 101 -4.58 -8.69 -14.68
CA PRO A 101 -4.31 -10.12 -14.65
C PRO A 101 -3.76 -10.55 -13.28
N LEU A 102 -4.17 -11.74 -12.81
CA LEU A 102 -3.84 -12.22 -11.45
C LEU A 102 -2.34 -12.18 -11.14
N GLU A 103 -1.48 -12.61 -12.07
CA GLU A 103 -0.03 -12.59 -11.85
C GLU A 103 0.53 -11.17 -11.76
N ALA A 104 -0.07 -10.22 -12.50
CA ALA A 104 0.28 -8.80 -12.36
C ALA A 104 -0.22 -8.23 -11.02
N ALA A 105 -1.42 -8.61 -10.57
CA ALA A 105 -1.92 -8.22 -9.24
C ALA A 105 -0.99 -8.70 -8.13
N LYS A 106 -0.52 -9.96 -8.19
CA LYS A 106 0.43 -10.50 -7.21
C LYS A 106 1.75 -9.73 -7.19
N PHE A 107 2.28 -9.38 -8.36
CA PHE A 107 3.50 -8.60 -8.47
C PHE A 107 3.36 -7.23 -7.79
N TYR A 108 2.27 -6.49 -8.08
CA TYR A 108 2.05 -5.18 -7.46
C TYR A 108 1.65 -5.27 -5.98
N ALA A 109 0.96 -6.32 -5.56
CA ALA A 109 0.72 -6.61 -4.14
C ALA A 109 2.03 -6.81 -3.39
N GLU A 110 2.97 -7.60 -3.95
CA GLU A 110 4.30 -7.76 -3.38
C GLU A 110 5.07 -6.43 -3.32
N PHE A 111 4.96 -5.59 -4.35
CA PHE A 111 5.60 -4.28 -4.38
C PHE A 111 5.07 -3.35 -3.28
N ASN A 112 3.74 -3.27 -3.11
CA ASN A 112 3.12 -2.46 -2.06
C ASN A 112 3.44 -3.03 -0.67
N ASP A 113 3.40 -4.35 -0.51
CA ASP A 113 3.80 -5.02 0.73
C ASP A 113 5.26 -4.74 1.07
N ALA A 114 6.16 -4.66 0.08
CA ALA A 114 7.56 -4.29 0.32
C ALA A 114 7.66 -2.88 0.93
N ASN A 115 6.85 -1.93 0.45
CA ASN A 115 6.82 -0.58 0.99
C ASN A 115 6.38 -0.58 2.46
N ASP A 116 5.23 -1.19 2.76
CA ASP A 116 4.71 -1.26 4.12
C ASP A 116 5.63 -2.07 5.05
N PHE A 117 6.20 -3.18 4.58
CA PHE A 117 7.17 -3.99 5.32
C PHE A 117 8.37 -3.15 5.80
N TYR A 118 8.94 -2.34 4.91
CA TYR A 118 10.12 -1.56 5.23
C TYR A 118 9.83 -0.26 5.99
N GLU A 119 8.70 0.40 5.72
CA GLU A 119 8.34 1.68 6.33
C GLU A 119 7.60 1.55 7.66
N LYS A 120 6.80 0.49 7.82
CA LYS A 120 5.83 0.34 8.94
C LYS A 120 5.98 -1.02 9.65
N GLY A 121 6.38 -2.05 8.92
CA GLY A 121 6.55 -3.42 9.41
C GLY A 121 7.88 -3.68 10.13
N PRO A 122 8.38 -4.92 10.15
CA PRO A 122 9.61 -5.29 10.87
C PRO A 122 10.87 -4.72 10.22
N SER A 123 10.81 -4.28 8.97
CA SER A 123 11.89 -3.60 8.27
C SER A 123 13.21 -4.39 8.28
N PHE A 124 14.34 -3.68 8.41
CA PHE A 124 15.67 -4.27 8.36
C PHE A 124 16.16 -4.73 9.73
N THR A 125 16.97 -5.80 9.77
CA THR A 125 17.64 -6.21 11.02
C THR A 125 18.49 -5.07 11.58
N GLU A 126 19.13 -4.31 10.70
CA GLU A 126 19.98 -3.17 11.01
C GLU A 126 19.21 -1.91 11.44
N SER A 127 17.89 -1.83 11.22
CA SER A 127 17.09 -0.69 11.69
C SER A 127 16.77 -0.76 13.19
N ASN A 128 17.12 -1.88 13.84
CA ASN A 128 16.88 -2.13 15.26
C ASN A 128 15.42 -1.84 15.67
N GLN A 129 14.47 -2.35 14.89
CA GLN A 129 13.02 -2.32 15.18
C GLN A 129 12.42 -0.90 15.28
N VAL A 130 13.10 0.12 14.76
CA VAL A 130 12.64 1.52 14.86
C VAL A 130 11.21 1.73 14.33
N THR A 131 10.82 1.00 13.29
CA THR A 131 9.49 1.08 12.66
C THR A 131 8.37 0.47 13.50
N SER A 132 8.68 -0.48 14.39
CA SER A 132 7.71 -1.09 15.31
C SER A 132 7.72 -0.47 16.71
N GLU A 133 8.86 0.07 17.16
CA GLU A 133 8.99 0.70 18.49
C GLU A 133 8.11 1.95 18.64
N ILE A 134 7.73 2.61 17.54
CA ILE A 134 6.75 3.71 17.57
C ILE A 134 5.39 3.30 18.18
N ALA A 135 5.06 2.00 18.17
CA ALA A 135 3.83 1.49 18.78
C ALA A 135 3.90 1.34 20.31
N GLN A 136 5.06 1.61 20.93
CA GLN A 136 5.29 1.38 22.35
C GLN A 136 4.23 2.04 23.24
N GLY A 137 3.87 3.30 22.95
CA GLY A 137 2.86 4.03 23.73
C GLY A 137 1.48 3.34 23.69
N LEU A 138 1.05 2.87 22.52
CA LEU A 138 -0.21 2.16 22.37
C LEU A 138 -0.16 0.77 23.03
N LYS A 139 0.96 0.06 22.91
CA LYS A 139 1.19 -1.23 23.57
C LYS A 139 1.15 -1.09 25.10
N GLN A 140 1.78 -0.05 25.64
CA GLN A 140 1.75 0.25 27.08
C GLN A 140 0.34 0.58 27.56
N ASP A 141 -0.37 1.47 26.87
CA ASP A 141 -1.76 1.81 27.20
C ASP A 141 -2.66 0.56 27.15
N TRP A 142 -2.48 -0.33 26.17
CA TRP A 142 -3.23 -1.60 26.13
C TRP A 142 -3.06 -2.42 27.41
N PHE A 143 -1.83 -2.66 27.86
CA PHE A 143 -1.58 -3.41 29.10
C PHE A 143 -2.05 -2.66 30.34
N GLN A 144 -1.93 -1.33 30.37
CA GLN A 144 -2.49 -0.51 31.45
C GLN A 144 -4.02 -0.66 31.56
N GLN A 145 -4.74 -0.72 30.43
CA GLN A 145 -6.18 -0.97 30.45
C GLN A 145 -6.52 -2.37 30.97
N VAL A 146 -5.72 -3.39 30.62
CA VAL A 146 -5.86 -4.76 31.14
C VAL A 146 -5.60 -4.79 32.65
N ASP A 147 -4.53 -4.17 33.13
CA ASP A 147 -4.19 -4.09 34.55
C ASP A 147 -5.30 -3.39 35.35
N ALA A 148 -5.88 -2.31 34.80
CA ALA A 148 -6.99 -1.62 35.45
C ALA A 148 -8.24 -2.51 35.59
N VAL A 149 -8.49 -3.42 34.62
CA VAL A 149 -9.58 -4.40 34.72
C VAL A 149 -9.27 -5.43 35.81
N VAL A 150 -8.05 -6.00 35.81
CA VAL A 150 -7.61 -6.97 36.81
C VAL A 150 -7.69 -6.39 38.24
N ASN A 151 -7.25 -5.14 38.40
CA ASN A 151 -7.26 -4.42 39.67
C ASN A 151 -8.63 -3.84 40.04
N LYS A 152 -9.66 -4.03 39.20
CA LYS A 152 -11.02 -3.48 39.38
C LYS A 152 -11.05 -1.95 39.52
N THR A 153 -10.05 -1.26 38.98
CA THR A 153 -9.94 0.21 38.97
C THR A 153 -10.42 0.82 37.65
N GLN A 154 -10.74 -0.01 36.66
CA GLN A 154 -11.23 0.44 35.35
C GLN A 154 -12.63 1.09 35.46
N PRO A 155 -12.78 2.39 35.15
CA PRO A 155 -14.08 3.07 35.17
C PRO A 155 -14.99 2.69 33.98
N TYR A 156 -14.41 2.25 32.86
CA TYR A 156 -15.15 1.98 31.62
C TYR A 156 -15.50 0.49 31.46
N LYS A 157 -16.60 0.20 30.75
CA LYS A 157 -16.96 -1.18 30.38
C LYS A 157 -16.16 -1.69 29.19
N ALA A 158 -15.69 -0.79 28.32
CA ALA A 158 -14.83 -1.07 27.19
C ALA A 158 -14.07 0.20 26.79
N VAL A 159 -12.91 0.03 26.16
CA VAL A 159 -12.15 1.11 25.51
C VAL A 159 -11.97 0.73 24.05
N LEU A 160 -12.64 1.45 23.15
CA LEU A 160 -12.63 1.20 21.71
C LEU A 160 -11.78 2.27 21.02
N ARG A 161 -10.80 1.85 20.22
CA ARG A 161 -9.90 2.75 19.48
C ARG A 161 -10.05 2.49 17.98
N PHE A 162 -10.07 3.56 17.20
CA PHE A 162 -10.10 3.54 15.73
C PHE A 162 -8.82 4.21 15.24
N ALA A 163 -8.13 3.56 14.31
CA ALA A 163 -6.81 3.99 13.83
C ALA A 163 -6.61 3.61 12.36
N HIS A 164 -5.39 3.83 11.87
CA HIS A 164 -4.98 3.57 10.48
C HIS A 164 -3.97 2.43 10.41
N ALA A 165 -3.69 1.93 9.21
CA ALA A 165 -2.69 0.91 8.96
C ALA A 165 -1.31 1.30 9.53
N GLU A 166 -0.95 2.58 9.47
CA GLU A 166 0.29 3.16 10.04
C GLU A 166 0.39 3.00 11.57
N ILE A 167 -0.70 2.70 12.25
CA ILE A 167 -0.73 2.43 13.70
C ILE A 167 -0.83 0.93 13.97
N ILE A 168 -1.64 0.21 13.19
CA ILE A 168 -1.90 -1.22 13.39
C ILE A 168 -0.71 -2.08 12.98
N ILE A 169 -0.06 -1.79 11.86
CA ILE A 169 1.09 -2.57 11.36
C ILE A 169 2.26 -2.56 12.38
N PRO A 170 2.74 -1.40 12.87
CA PRO A 170 3.77 -1.35 13.91
C PRO A 170 3.35 -2.07 15.20
N LEU A 171 2.09 -1.93 15.61
CA LEU A 171 1.58 -2.57 16.83
C LEU A 171 1.57 -4.09 16.69
N ALA A 172 1.01 -4.62 15.62
CA ALA A 172 0.95 -6.06 15.35
C ALA A 172 2.36 -6.66 15.24
N THR A 173 3.27 -5.95 14.56
CA THR A 173 4.69 -6.32 14.48
C THR A 173 5.34 -6.34 15.87
N SER A 174 5.13 -5.32 16.70
CA SER A 174 5.70 -5.22 18.06
C SER A 174 5.16 -6.28 19.05
N LEU A 175 4.01 -6.88 18.73
CA LEU A 175 3.39 -7.99 19.44
C LEU A 175 3.73 -9.35 18.84
N ASP A 176 4.49 -9.35 17.74
CA ASP A 176 4.84 -10.53 16.94
C ASP A 176 3.61 -11.37 16.55
N LEU A 177 2.50 -10.70 16.25
CA LEU A 177 1.28 -11.38 15.82
C LEU A 177 1.55 -12.09 14.50
N HIS A 178 1.10 -13.34 14.35
CA HIS A 178 1.34 -14.13 13.14
C HIS A 178 2.82 -14.20 12.71
N ASN A 179 3.77 -14.13 13.65
CA ASN A 179 5.21 -14.13 13.36
C ASN A 179 5.62 -12.94 12.46
N MET A 180 5.05 -11.76 12.70
CA MET A 180 5.32 -10.55 11.92
C MET A 180 6.67 -9.91 12.23
N MET A 181 7.32 -10.21 13.37
CA MET A 181 8.63 -9.68 13.71
C MET A 181 9.76 -10.47 13.03
N GLN A 182 9.76 -10.46 11.69
CA GLN A 182 10.76 -11.15 10.87
C GLN A 182 11.48 -10.14 9.96
N PRO A 183 12.42 -9.36 10.52
CA PRO A 183 13.18 -8.40 9.74
C PRO A 183 14.11 -9.09 8.74
N LEU A 184 14.42 -8.39 7.65
CA LEU A 184 15.38 -8.87 6.64
C LEU A 184 16.72 -8.13 6.78
N PRO A 185 17.87 -8.79 6.55
CA PRO A 185 19.14 -8.08 6.49
C PRO A 185 19.15 -7.12 5.28
N LEU A 186 19.85 -5.99 5.35
CA LEU A 186 19.93 -4.99 4.27
C LEU A 186 20.30 -5.57 2.90
N ARG A 187 21.11 -6.63 2.89
CA ARG A 187 21.54 -7.33 1.66
C ARG A 187 20.43 -8.15 0.99
N GLN A 188 19.30 -8.38 1.64
CA GLN A 188 18.20 -9.19 1.16
C GLN A 188 16.98 -8.30 0.86
N THR A 189 16.55 -8.31 -0.39
CA THR A 189 15.33 -7.60 -0.81
C THR A 189 14.10 -8.42 -0.43
N TYR A 190 13.08 -7.74 0.09
CA TYR A 190 11.77 -8.30 0.36
C TYR A 190 11.17 -8.82 -0.94
N ASN A 191 10.62 -10.03 -0.87
CA ASN A 191 9.67 -10.60 -1.82
C ASN A 191 8.93 -11.73 -1.11
N TYR A 192 7.93 -12.29 -1.78
CA TYR A 192 7.08 -13.33 -1.19
C TYR A 192 7.79 -14.67 -0.95
N SER A 193 8.97 -14.88 -1.53
CA SER A 193 9.82 -16.06 -1.26
C SER A 193 10.81 -15.86 -0.10
N THR A 194 11.18 -14.61 0.20
CA THR A 194 12.16 -14.27 1.25
C THR A 194 11.52 -13.86 2.57
N SER A 195 10.24 -13.48 2.56
CA SER A 195 9.48 -13.09 3.75
C SER A 195 8.07 -13.67 3.72
N ALA A 196 7.57 -14.08 4.90
CA ALA A 196 6.19 -14.52 5.10
C ALA A 196 5.22 -13.35 5.39
N TRP A 197 5.75 -12.13 5.60
CA TRP A 197 4.93 -10.95 5.91
C TRP A 197 4.07 -10.55 4.71
N ARG A 198 2.79 -10.26 4.93
CA ARG A 198 1.83 -9.78 3.91
C ARG A 198 1.01 -8.63 4.49
N GLY A 199 0.71 -7.61 3.69
CA GLY A 199 -0.14 -6.52 4.12
C GLY A 199 -1.57 -6.98 4.39
N GLU A 200 -2.09 -7.92 3.59
CA GLU A 200 -3.49 -8.40 3.67
C GLU A 200 -3.92 -8.98 5.02
N VAL A 201 -2.97 -9.38 5.87
CA VAL A 201 -3.27 -9.94 7.21
C VAL A 201 -3.37 -8.87 8.30
N VAL A 202 -3.01 -7.62 8.01
CA VAL A 202 -2.82 -6.56 9.03
C VAL A 202 -3.23 -5.16 8.57
N SER A 203 -3.44 -4.95 7.27
CA SER A 203 -3.80 -3.67 6.64
C SER A 203 -5.15 -3.71 5.94
#